data_AF-A0A346D4D2-F1
#
_entry.id   AF-A0A346D4D2-F1
#
_cell.length_a   1.000
_cell.length_b   1.000
_cell.length_c   1.000
_cell.angle_alpha   90.00
_cell.angle_beta   90.00
_cell.angle_gamma   90.00
#
_symmetry.space_group_name_H-M   'P 1'
#
loop_
_entity.id
_entity.type
_entity.pdbx_description
1 polymer ?
#
loop_
_entity_poly.entity_id
_entity_poly.type
_entity_poly.pdbx_seq_one_letter_code
_entity_poly.pdbx_strand_id
1 'polypeptide(L)'
;NLIMGCLEHVEYDWRMATSLADRGIMKKNANAGRGITLLCIIFMFTGGLSYHTIMPLWRGNKINSLNQTIRPLVYPGYDIFVKSQSTPQYEIIFYTTCLSACITYTIITAICSLAAIFVAHICGQIEIIMSRLD
;
A
#
# COMPACT_ATOMS: atom_id res chain seq x y z
N ASN A 1 -3.77 -11.90 -17.82
CA ASN A 1 -3.69 -11.54 -19.25
C ASN A 1 -3.83 -10.03 -19.49
N LEU A 2 -4.90 -9.37 -19.02
CA LEU A 2 -5.10 -7.92 -19.28
C LEU A 2 -4.00 -6.99 -18.73
N ILE A 3 -3.66 -7.08 -17.44
CA ILE A 3 -2.65 -6.22 -16.81
C ILE A 3 -1.28 -6.35 -17.50
N MET A 4 -0.91 -7.58 -17.87
CA MET A 4 0.36 -7.84 -18.57
C MET A 4 0.38 -7.19 -19.95
N GLY A 5 -0.72 -7.31 -20.71
CA GLY A 5 -0.86 -6.60 -21.99
C GLY A 5 -0.78 -5.07 -21.82
N CYS A 6 -1.36 -4.50 -20.77
CA CYS A 6 -1.21 -3.06 -20.50
C CYS A 6 0.24 -2.67 -20.23
N LEU A 7 0.99 -3.47 -19.46
CA LEU A 7 2.41 -3.23 -19.20
C LEU A 7 3.25 -3.33 -20.47
N GLU A 8 2.96 -4.30 -21.35
CA GLU A 8 3.59 -4.43 -22.65
C GLU A 8 3.34 -3.20 -23.54
N HIS A 9 2.12 -2.63 -23.52
CA HIS A 9 1.82 -1.39 -24.24
C HIS A 9 2.60 -0.19 -23.68
N VAL A 10 2.63 -0.04 -22.35
CA VAL A 10 3.42 1.02 -21.69
C VAL A 10 4.90 0.91 -22.08
N GLU A 11 5.45 -0.30 -22.08
CA GLU A 11 6.84 -0.55 -22.48
C GLU A 11 7.07 -0.23 -23.96
N TYR A 12 6.17 -0.70 -24.83
CA TYR A 12 6.24 -0.46 -26.27
C TYR A 12 6.22 1.04 -26.58
N ASP A 13 5.26 1.77 -26.02
CA ASP A 13 5.12 3.21 -26.20
C ASP A 13 6.37 3.97 -25.73
N TRP A 14 6.95 3.55 -24.60
CA TRP A 14 8.19 4.12 -24.09
C TRP A 14 9.37 3.91 -25.05
N ARG A 15 9.46 2.73 -25.68
CA ARG A 15 10.48 2.44 -26.71
C ARG A 15 10.24 3.25 -27.98
N MET A 16 8.99 3.50 -28.35
CA MET A 16 8.61 4.25 -29.55
C MET A 16 8.73 5.77 -29.41
N ALA A 17 8.89 6.30 -28.20
CA ALA A 17 9.21 7.70 -27.99
C ALA A 17 10.60 8.04 -28.54
N THR A 18 10.65 8.53 -29.78
CA THR A 18 11.90 8.81 -30.50
C THR A 18 12.40 10.24 -30.30
N SER A 19 11.51 11.22 -30.13
CA SER A 19 11.91 12.61 -29.97
C SER A 19 12.29 12.94 -28.51
N LEU A 20 13.22 13.88 -28.34
CA LEU A 20 13.60 14.37 -27.01
C LEU A 20 12.43 15.03 -26.26
N ALA A 21 11.51 15.66 -27.00
CA ALA A 21 10.30 16.26 -26.45
C ALA A 21 9.35 15.19 -25.89
N ASP A 22 9.05 14.13 -26.65
CA ASP A 22 8.16 13.05 -26.20
C ASP A 22 8.73 12.36 -24.95
N ARG A 23 10.04 12.05 -24.96
CA ARG A 23 10.72 11.46 -23.80
C ARG A 23 10.67 12.38 -22.57
N GLY A 24 10.76 13.70 -22.78
CA GLY A 24 10.61 14.69 -21.72
C GLY A 24 9.23 14.63 -21.08
N ILE A 25 8.18 14.62 -21.91
CA ILE A 25 6.77 14.53 -21.49
C ILE A 25 6.50 13.21 -20.73
N MET A 26 6.92 12.07 -21.29
CA MET A 26 6.73 10.77 -20.64
C MET A 26 7.44 10.71 -19.29
N LYS A 27 8.69 11.21 -19.20
CA LYS A 27 9.46 11.24 -17.95
C LYS A 27 8.83 12.14 -16.90
N LYS A 28 8.32 13.31 -17.28
CA LYS A 28 7.60 14.24 -16.40
C LYS A 28 6.37 13.55 -15.78
N ASN A 29 5.55 12.93 -16.61
CA ASN A 29 4.34 12.25 -16.15
C ASN A 29 4.67 11.01 -15.29
N ALA A 30 5.65 10.20 -15.68
CA ALA A 30 6.12 9.05 -14.89
C ALA A 30 6.63 9.47 -13.50
N ASN A 31 7.33 10.60 -13.39
CA ASN A 31 7.76 11.15 -12.11
C ASN A 31 6.58 11.59 -11.24
N ALA A 32 5.55 12.18 -11.82
CA ALA A 32 4.32 12.52 -11.09
C ALA A 32 3.62 11.26 -10.56
N GLY A 33 3.48 10.22 -11.39
CA GLY A 33 2.94 8.92 -10.97
C GLY A 33 3.76 8.28 -9.85
N ARG A 34 5.09 8.34 -9.92
CA ARG A 34 5.98 7.87 -8.84
C ARG A 34 5.79 8.67 -7.54
N GLY A 35 5.55 9.98 -7.62
CA GLY A 35 5.23 10.81 -6.46
C GLY A 35 3.96 10.36 -5.75
N ILE A 36 2.88 10.11 -6.51
CA ILE A 36 1.61 9.59 -5.98
C ILE A 36 1.82 8.23 -5.31
N THR A 37 2.54 7.32 -5.97
CA THR A 37 2.89 6.01 -5.41
C THR A 37 3.63 6.12 -4.07
N LEU A 38 4.63 6.99 -3.98
CA LEU A 38 5.38 7.20 -2.73
C LEU A 38 4.49 7.75 -1.62
N LEU A 39 3.59 8.68 -1.92
CA LEU A 39 2.62 9.18 -0.95
C LEU A 39 1.70 8.07 -0.44
N CYS A 40 1.20 7.20 -1.31
CA CYS A 40 0.40 6.03 -0.93
C CYS A 40 1.18 5.08 0.00
N ILE A 41 2.43 4.76 -0.34
CA ILE A 41 3.30 3.90 0.48
C ILE A 41 3.47 4.51 1.87
N ILE A 42 3.88 5.77 1.95
CA ILE A 42 4.15 6.46 3.21
C ILE A 42 2.90 6.49 4.07
N PHE A 43 1.75 6.88 3.50
CA PHE A 43 0.51 6.98 4.27
C PHE A 43 0.05 5.62 4.80
N MET A 44 0.06 4.58 3.96
CA MET A 44 -0.39 3.24 4.35
C MET A 44 0.53 2.59 5.37
N PHE A 45 1.84 2.63 5.16
CA PHE A 45 2.79 2.01 6.09
C PHE A 45 2.89 2.80 7.38
N THR A 46 2.93 4.14 7.35
CA THR A 46 3.10 4.93 8.58
C THR A 46 1.83 4.92 9.42
N GLY A 47 0.65 5.12 8.82
CA GLY A 47 -0.63 5.11 9.55
C GLY A 47 -1.10 3.71 9.93
N GLY A 48 -1.02 2.77 8.99
CA GLY A 48 -1.52 1.41 9.18
C GLY A 48 -0.68 0.58 10.15
N LEU A 49 0.65 0.51 9.95
CA LEU A 49 1.50 -0.26 10.86
C LEU A 49 1.56 0.34 12.24
N SER A 50 1.53 1.67 12.38
CA SER A 50 1.50 2.30 13.71
C SER A 50 0.24 1.89 14.49
N TYR A 51 -0.93 1.84 13.85
CA TYR A 51 -2.15 1.34 14.49
C TYR A 51 -2.03 -0.14 14.92
N HIS A 52 -1.43 -0.99 14.09
CA HIS A 52 -1.33 -2.43 14.40
C HIS A 52 -0.22 -2.79 15.39
N THR A 53 0.87 -2.02 15.44
CA THR A 53 2.07 -2.36 16.24
C THR A 53 2.24 -1.43 17.44
N ILE A 54 2.14 -0.12 17.22
CA ILE A 54 2.42 0.89 18.24
C ILE A 54 1.26 0.97 19.22
N MET A 55 0.01 0.99 18.76
CA MET A 55 -1.14 1.14 19.64
C MET A 55 -1.27 0.02 20.69
N PRO A 56 -1.10 -1.27 20.37
CA PRO A 56 -1.09 -2.34 21.37
C PRO A 56 0.05 -2.21 22.39
N LEU A 57 1.25 -1.83 21.92
CA LEU A 57 2.41 -1.71 22.80
C LEU A 57 2.32 -0.48 23.72
N TRP A 58 1.83 0.65 23.20
CA TRP A 58 1.72 1.91 23.94
C TRP A 58 0.57 1.94 24.92
N ARG A 59 -0.55 1.26 24.63
CA ARG A 59 -1.73 1.28 25.51
C ARG A 59 -1.49 0.54 26.83
N GLY A 60 -0.46 -0.31 26.87
CA GLY A 60 -0.05 -1.06 28.05
C GLY A 60 -1.07 -2.12 28.48
N ASN A 61 -0.63 -3.01 29.36
CA ASN A 61 -1.53 -3.99 29.96
C ASN A 61 -2.41 -3.30 31.01
N LYS A 62 -3.69 -3.68 31.07
CA LYS A 62 -4.63 -3.19 32.08
C LYS A 62 -5.11 -4.32 32.95
N ILE A 63 -5.25 -4.10 34.25
CA ILE A 63 -5.85 -5.08 35.16
C ILE A 63 -7.35 -4.84 35.20
N ASN A 64 -8.16 -5.87 34.94
CA ASN A 64 -9.61 -5.78 35.04
C ASN A 64 -10.10 -5.98 36.50
N SER A 65 -11.40 -5.80 36.74
CA SER A 65 -12.03 -6.01 38.07
C SER A 65 -11.89 -7.43 38.62
N LEU A 66 -11.54 -8.41 37.77
CA LEU A 66 -11.30 -9.81 38.12
C LEU A 66 -9.82 -10.11 38.38
N ASN A 67 -8.98 -9.06 38.53
CA ASN A 67 -7.54 -9.16 38.73
C ASN A 67 -6.79 -9.91 37.59
N GLN A 68 -7.31 -9.82 36.37
CA GLN A 68 -6.70 -10.40 35.18
C GLN A 68 -6.00 -9.32 34.36
N THR A 69 -4.80 -9.63 33.88
CA THR A 69 -4.03 -8.78 32.97
C THR A 69 -4.63 -8.87 31.57
N ILE A 70 -5.26 -7.78 31.13
CA ILE A 70 -5.76 -7.59 29.77
C ILE A 70 -4.68 -6.95 28.93
N ARG A 71 -4.23 -7.71 27.93
CA ARG A 71 -3.30 -7.30 26.89
C ARG A 71 -4.09 -6.81 25.67
N PRO A 72 -3.83 -5.59 25.18
CA PRO A 72 -4.62 -4.99 24.11
C PRO A 72 -4.39 -5.71 22.77
N LEU A 73 -5.46 -6.27 22.21
CA LEU A 73 -5.49 -6.77 20.83
C LEU A 73 -6.09 -5.71 19.91
N VAL A 74 -5.62 -5.68 18.66
CA VAL A 74 -6.10 -4.70 17.66
C VAL A 74 -7.56 -4.97 17.28
N TYR A 75 -7.93 -6.24 17.16
CA TYR A 75 -9.28 -6.65 16.81
C TYR A 75 -9.93 -7.43 17.97
N PRO A 76 -11.20 -7.14 18.32
CA PRO A 76 -11.95 -7.90 19.31
C PRO A 76 -12.44 -9.24 18.73
N GLY A 77 -12.85 -10.18 19.59
CA GLY A 77 -13.58 -11.39 19.19
C GLY A 77 -12.76 -12.68 19.13
N TYR A 78 -11.43 -12.63 19.28
CA TYR A 78 -10.59 -13.83 19.35
C TYR A 78 -10.94 -14.73 20.55
N ASP A 79 -11.45 -14.13 21.64
CA ASP A 79 -11.84 -14.83 22.87
C ASP A 79 -13.01 -15.82 22.69
N ILE A 80 -13.74 -15.75 21.56
CA ILE A 80 -14.83 -16.69 21.25
C ILE A 80 -14.27 -18.08 20.92
N PHE A 81 -13.07 -18.14 20.33
CA PHE A 81 -12.49 -19.38 19.81
C PHE A 81 -11.30 -19.87 20.62
N VAL A 82 -10.51 -18.95 21.18
CA VAL A 82 -9.27 -19.26 21.90
C VAL A 82 -9.14 -18.37 23.13
N LYS A 83 -8.39 -18.81 24.14
CA LYS A 83 -8.03 -17.96 25.28
C LYS A 83 -7.01 -16.90 24.81
N SER A 84 -7.48 -15.80 24.22
CA SER A 84 -6.62 -14.83 23.52
C SER A 84 -5.65 -14.11 24.45
N GLN A 85 -5.97 -14.06 25.75
CA GLN A 85 -5.16 -13.43 26.80
C GLN A 85 -4.13 -14.39 27.41
N SER A 86 -4.09 -15.67 27.02
CA SER A 86 -3.10 -16.64 27.48
C SER A 86 -1.85 -16.65 26.59
N THR A 87 -0.69 -16.98 27.17
CA THR A 87 0.55 -17.20 26.41
C THR A 87 0.64 -18.69 26.04
N PRO A 88 1.00 -19.04 24.78
CA PRO A 88 1.50 -18.18 23.70
C PRO A 88 0.42 -17.65 22.72
N GLN A 89 -0.87 -17.79 23.03
CA GLN A 89 -1.95 -17.49 22.09
C GLN A 89 -2.01 -16.00 21.71
N TYR A 90 -1.83 -15.12 22.69
CA TYR A 90 -1.79 -13.67 22.46
C TYR A 90 -0.72 -13.29 21.44
N GLU A 91 0.49 -13.82 21.63
CA GLU A 91 1.66 -13.53 20.82
C GLU A 91 1.41 -14.00 19.38
N ILE A 92 0.86 -15.21 19.20
CA ILE A 92 0.47 -15.73 17.89
C ILE A 92 -0.52 -14.78 17.20
N ILE A 93 -1.62 -14.41 17.87
CA ILE A 93 -2.64 -13.52 17.29
C ILE A 93 -2.05 -12.16 16.91
N PHE A 94 -1.19 -11.61 17.76
CA PHE A 94 -0.52 -10.34 17.51
C PHE A 94 0.37 -10.41 16.27
N TYR A 95 1.23 -11.43 16.17
CA TYR A 95 2.10 -11.63 15.02
C TYR A 95 1.32 -11.88 13.73
N THR A 96 0.28 -12.73 13.76
CA THR A 96 -0.53 -13.01 12.58
C THR A 96 -1.31 -11.77 12.12
N THR A 97 -1.78 -10.94 13.05
CA THR A 97 -2.46 -9.67 12.73
C THR A 97 -1.49 -8.69 12.08
N CYS A 98 -0.27 -8.55 12.62
CA CYS A 98 0.76 -7.68 12.03
C CYS A 98 1.14 -8.16 10.62
N LEU A 99 1.36 -9.46 10.44
CA LEU A 99 1.69 -10.03 9.14
C LEU A 99 0.56 -9.82 8.12
N SER A 100 -0.69 -10.04 8.53
CA SER A 100 -1.86 -9.84 7.68
C SER A 100 -2.00 -8.37 7.26
N ALA A 101 -1.75 -7.43 8.19
CA ALA A 101 -1.72 -6.00 7.89
C ALA A 101 -0.63 -5.65 6.87
N CYS A 102 0.61 -6.13 7.07
CA CYS A 102 1.72 -5.94 6.11
C CYS A 102 1.36 -6.43 4.70
N ILE A 103 0.79 -7.63 4.59
CA ILE A 103 0.38 -8.22 3.30
C ILE A 103 -0.70 -7.35 2.66
N THR A 104 -1.72 -6.98 3.42
CA THR A 104 -2.84 -6.15 2.93
C THR A 104 -2.35 -4.79 2.44
N TYR A 105 -1.50 -4.11 3.19
CA TYR A 105 -0.94 -2.82 2.77
C TYR A 105 -0.05 -2.93 1.54
N THR A 106 0.71 -4.03 1.42
CA THR A 106 1.50 -4.31 0.21
C THR A 106 0.60 -4.46 -1.02
N ILE A 107 -0.48 -5.24 -0.89
CA ILE A 107 -1.44 -5.46 -1.99
C ILE A 107 -2.09 -4.13 -2.40
N ILE A 108 -2.63 -3.36 -1.44
CA ILE A 108 -3.30 -2.10 -1.76
C ILE A 108 -2.32 -1.11 -2.39
N THR A 109 -1.12 -0.99 -1.83
CA THR A 109 -0.06 -0.14 -2.37
C THR A 109 0.30 -0.54 -3.80
N ALA A 110 0.43 -1.84 -4.08
CA ALA A 110 0.72 -2.33 -5.43
C ALA A 110 -0.39 -1.94 -6.42
N ILE A 111 -1.66 -2.08 -6.03
CA ILE A 111 -2.82 -1.66 -6.84
C ILE A 111 -2.80 -0.15 -7.10
N CYS A 112 -2.62 0.66 -6.06
CA CYS A 112 -2.54 2.12 -6.19
C CYS A 112 -1.37 2.55 -7.08
N SER A 113 -0.22 1.88 -6.95
CA SER A 113 0.97 2.16 -7.75
C SER A 113 0.74 1.86 -9.23
N LEU A 114 0.11 0.72 -9.52
CA LEU A 114 -0.24 0.32 -10.88
C LEU A 114 -1.22 1.32 -11.52
N ALA A 115 -2.25 1.74 -10.77
CA ALA A 115 -3.19 2.76 -11.21
C ALA A 115 -2.49 4.11 -11.48
N ALA A 116 -1.63 4.56 -10.59
CA ALA A 116 -0.87 5.79 -10.76
C ALA A 116 0.05 5.76 -11.99
N ILE A 117 0.69 4.62 -12.27
CA ILE A 117 1.51 4.41 -13.46
C ILE A 117 0.66 4.51 -14.73
N PHE A 118 -0.49 3.83 -14.78
CA PHE A 118 -1.35 3.86 -15.97
C PHE A 118 -1.94 5.25 -16.21
N VAL A 119 -2.42 5.93 -15.17
CA VAL A 119 -2.92 7.30 -15.28
C VAL A 119 -1.81 8.23 -15.77
N ALA A 120 -0.62 8.17 -15.18
CA ALA A 120 0.53 8.95 -15.61
C ALA A 120 0.89 8.67 -17.08
N HIS A 121 0.89 7.39 -17.50
CA HIS A 121 1.16 7.03 -18.89
C HIS A 121 0.14 7.62 -19.86
N ILE A 122 -1.15 7.46 -19.57
CA ILE A 122 -2.23 7.99 -20.39
C ILE A 122 -2.14 9.52 -20.49
N CYS A 123 -1.94 10.21 -19.37
CA CYS A 123 -1.74 11.66 -19.37
C CYS A 123 -0.53 12.07 -20.24
N GLY A 124 0.58 11.33 -20.15
CA GLY A 124 1.75 11.55 -20.99
C GLY A 124 1.49 11.35 -22.49
N GLN A 125 0.76 10.30 -22.86
CA GLN A 125 0.36 10.05 -24.25
C GLN A 125 -0.55 11.15 -24.79
N ILE A 126 -1.50 11.62 -23.99
CA ILE A 126 -2.39 12.74 -24.36
C ILE A 126 -1.58 14.02 -24.57
N GLU A 127 -0.66 14.35 -23.66
CA GLU A 127 0.19 15.54 -23.76
C GLU A 127 1.10 15.49 -25.00
N ILE A 128 1.62 14.31 -25.37
CA ILE A 128 2.34 14.10 -26.64
C ILE A 128 1.43 14.40 -27.83
N ILE A 129 0.24 13.79 -27.90
CA ILE A 129 -0.70 14.00 -29.01
C ILE A 129 -1.04 15.48 -29.17
N MET A 130 -1.31 16.18 -28.06
CA MET A 130 -1.59 17.61 -28.07
C MET A 130 -0.42 18.43 -28.64
N SER A 131 0.81 18.14 -28.21
CA SER A 131 2.01 18.84 -28.70
C SER A 131 2.33 18.61 -30.20
N ARG A 132 1.66 17.66 -30.85
CA ARG A 132 1.79 17.40 -32.30
C ARG A 132 0.70 18.08 -33.13
N LEU A 133 -0.37 18.54 -32.47
CA LEU A 133 -1.48 19.25 -33.10
C LEU A 133 -1.25 20.78 -33.11
N ASP A 134 -0.41 21.27 -32.20
CA ASP A 134 0.12 22.64 -32.17
C ASP A 134 1.25 22.83 -33.20
#